data_AF-A0A653RS76-F1
#
_entry.id   AF-A0A653RS76-F1
#
_cell.length_a   1.000
_cell.length_b   1.000
_cell.length_c   1.000
_cell.angle_alpha   90.00
_cell.angle_beta   90.00
_cell.angle_gamma   90.00
#
_symmetry.space_group_name_H-M   'P 1'
#
loop_
_entity.id
_entity.type
_entity.pdbx_description
1 polymer ?
#
loop_
_entity_poly.entity_id
_entity_poly.type
_entity_poly.pdbx_seq_one_letter_code
_entity_poly.pdbx_strand_id
1 'polypeptide(L)'
;MLAIATLALSACAPAPDLAWQPPVRAAVTSFDEVAGDVAGAEAGATPLDHYRIRDSAPAVDARWTEVPGQAELNSRIRSLVVDTVGAFATRLGTVYEPEAAAAGAGLGSRGCEAGSSGVPAAEVLAQGGATDGEAMVITCEIVVASGSEFGERVRVVEGTAGAAPAITRDESFVFFADTATAQQAGGVDVITADAALAIWNELVLAARRELGALWDTQVAAPSDINAAVLAQGFADVTPTPDGGLRIGIPAGLLTPEMDVSGGANAVPPVSPDGETTLVVGEPISHRFPSIHIGAEAASPMLTDLGRELVAASATPQPLVAGQRPLAGDRQVDCTLFPCVALTFDDGPAPITETLLGQLREHDATATFFLVGPNVQRHPEIARQIDDDGHQLGNHSWTHPQFTTLDDKKIEEEVKKTNDAIAAATGERPSVFRPPYGDLDARVLTKLGMPAILWDIDTLDWEGPPHETLVDRGANEAEAGSIILMHDIHDSTVDAVPEILTGLHDRGFVLVTIDQIFGGAPAAGNSYTSAR
;
A
#
# COMPACT_ATOMS: atom_id res chain seq x y z
N MET A 1 -12.49 -77.40 30.82
CA MET A 1 -11.78 -77.51 29.53
C MET A 1 -12.85 -77.63 28.46
N LEU A 2 -13.40 -76.54 27.91
CA LEU A 2 -12.84 -75.51 27.01
C LEU A 2 -12.47 -76.07 25.63
N ALA A 3 -13.26 -75.70 24.61
CA ALA A 3 -12.90 -75.44 23.19
C ALA A 3 -14.19 -75.54 22.34
N ILE A 4 -15.02 -74.49 22.31
CA ILE A 4 -15.02 -73.40 21.32
C ILE A 4 -15.56 -73.86 19.96
N ALA A 5 -16.82 -73.52 19.71
CA ALA A 5 -17.43 -73.48 18.40
C ALA A 5 -16.87 -72.27 17.64
N THR A 6 -16.01 -72.51 16.65
CA THR A 6 -15.60 -71.50 15.69
C THR A 6 -16.68 -71.39 14.60
N LEU A 7 -17.58 -70.42 14.77
CA LEU A 7 -18.41 -69.91 13.67
C LEU A 7 -17.49 -69.29 12.61
N ALA A 8 -17.49 -69.87 11.41
CA ALA A 8 -16.89 -69.27 10.23
C ALA A 8 -17.77 -68.11 9.74
N LEU A 9 -17.57 -66.92 10.31
CA LEU A 9 -17.92 -65.65 9.65
C LEU A 9 -16.80 -65.33 8.65
N SER A 10 -16.77 -66.05 7.52
CA SER A 10 -16.03 -65.58 6.36
C SER A 10 -16.90 -64.56 5.66
N ALA A 11 -16.47 -63.32 5.75
CA ALA A 11 -17.09 -62.12 5.26
C ALA A 11 -17.38 -62.20 3.76
N CYS A 12 -18.57 -61.73 3.37
CA CYS A 12 -18.83 -61.17 2.05
C CYS A 12 -18.06 -59.86 1.91
N ALA A 13 -16.73 -59.90 1.90
CA ALA A 13 -15.95 -58.78 1.38
C ALA A 13 -15.78 -59.05 -0.13
N PRO A 14 -16.27 -58.17 -1.02
CA PRO A 14 -15.94 -58.30 -2.44
C PRO A 14 -14.42 -58.35 -2.60
N ALA A 15 -13.95 -59.16 -3.56
CA ALA A 15 -12.53 -59.24 -3.85
C ALA A 15 -11.99 -57.83 -4.14
N PRO A 16 -10.83 -57.45 -3.57
CA PRO A 16 -10.24 -56.15 -3.85
C PRO A 16 -10.01 -56.04 -5.36
N ASP A 17 -10.49 -54.95 -5.95
CA ASP A 17 -10.26 -54.66 -7.35
C ASP A 17 -8.76 -54.35 -7.53
N LEU A 18 -8.03 -55.32 -8.08
CA LEU A 18 -6.59 -55.20 -8.35
C LEU A 18 -6.28 -54.27 -9.53
N ALA A 19 -7.30 -53.85 -10.28
CA ALA A 19 -7.22 -52.81 -11.30
C ALA A 19 -7.62 -51.43 -10.75
N TRP A 20 -8.05 -51.35 -9.48
CA TRP A 20 -8.31 -50.07 -8.83
C TRP A 20 -7.01 -49.28 -8.78
N GLN A 21 -6.98 -48.22 -9.57
CA GLN A 21 -6.04 -47.15 -9.38
C GLN A 21 -6.71 -46.11 -8.48
N PRO A 22 -5.99 -45.57 -7.48
CA PRO A 22 -6.50 -44.41 -6.77
C PRO A 22 -6.86 -43.34 -7.81
N PRO A 23 -8.02 -42.65 -7.66
CA PRO A 23 -8.38 -41.58 -8.58
C PRO A 23 -7.23 -40.58 -8.71
N VAL A 24 -6.96 -40.16 -9.94
CA VAL A 24 -5.84 -39.28 -10.26
C VAL A 24 -6.13 -37.89 -9.70
N ARG A 25 -5.37 -37.57 -8.64
CA ARG A 25 -5.02 -36.29 -7.98
C ARG A 25 -6.12 -35.23 -7.84
N ALA A 26 -6.41 -34.91 -6.59
CA ALA A 26 -7.27 -33.82 -6.18
C ALA A 26 -6.84 -32.49 -6.82
N ALA A 27 -7.82 -31.71 -7.27
CA ALA A 27 -7.58 -30.34 -7.71
C ALA A 27 -7.07 -29.47 -6.56
N VAL A 28 -7.55 -29.72 -5.33
CA VAL A 28 -7.02 -29.10 -4.11
C VAL A 28 -5.87 -29.94 -3.58
N THR A 29 -4.65 -29.41 -3.66
CA THR A 29 -3.41 -30.09 -3.24
C THR A 29 -3.07 -29.85 -1.78
N SER A 30 -3.43 -28.68 -1.24
CA SER A 30 -3.29 -28.31 0.17
C SER A 30 -4.31 -27.23 0.53
N PHE A 31 -4.60 -27.12 1.82
CA PHE A 31 -5.06 -25.86 2.38
C PHE A 31 -3.84 -25.05 2.73
N ASP A 32 -3.83 -23.77 2.35
CA ASP A 32 -2.71 -22.90 2.65
C ASP A 32 -3.02 -22.06 3.88
N GLU A 33 -2.13 -22.11 4.87
CA GLU A 33 -2.18 -21.17 5.99
C GLU A 33 -1.41 -19.88 5.68
N VAL A 34 -0.35 -19.91 4.87
CA VAL A 34 0.40 -18.71 4.45
C VAL A 34 1.07 -18.98 3.11
N ALA A 35 0.82 -18.15 2.09
CA ALA A 35 1.61 -18.21 0.86
C ALA A 35 2.97 -17.55 1.12
N GLY A 36 4.05 -18.25 0.76
CA GLY A 36 5.41 -17.73 0.82
C GLY A 36 5.67 -16.68 -0.26
N ASP A 37 6.69 -15.86 0.00
CA ASP A 37 7.10 -14.67 -0.75
C ASP A 37 6.95 -14.79 -2.27
N VAL A 38 6.21 -13.84 -2.87
CA VAL A 38 6.37 -13.51 -4.29
C VAL A 38 7.77 -12.93 -4.46
N ALA A 39 8.51 -13.44 -5.45
CA ALA A 39 9.89 -13.07 -5.73
C ALA A 39 10.04 -11.54 -5.71
N GLY A 40 10.80 -11.05 -4.73
CA GLY A 40 10.98 -9.63 -4.46
C GLY A 40 11.56 -8.86 -5.64
N ALA A 41 11.32 -7.55 -5.64
CA ALA A 41 11.77 -6.60 -6.64
C ALA A 41 13.20 -6.89 -7.14
N GLU A 42 13.29 -7.44 -8.35
CA GLU A 42 14.56 -7.73 -9.00
C GLU A 42 15.21 -6.42 -9.49
N ALA A 43 16.55 -6.41 -9.53
CA ALA A 43 17.29 -5.27 -10.07
C ALA A 43 16.85 -4.96 -11.52
N GLY A 44 16.44 -3.71 -11.77
CA GLY A 44 15.92 -3.26 -13.07
C GLY A 44 14.39 -3.29 -13.20
N ALA A 45 13.66 -3.71 -12.15
CA ALA A 45 12.22 -3.60 -12.11
C ALA A 45 11.77 -2.13 -12.01
N THR A 46 10.60 -1.84 -12.56
CA THR A 46 9.97 -0.53 -12.46
C THR A 46 9.63 -0.25 -10.99
N PRO A 47 10.11 0.85 -10.40
CA PRO A 47 9.77 1.19 -9.02
C PRO A 47 8.27 1.47 -8.90
N LEU A 48 7.66 0.92 -7.85
CA LEU A 48 6.24 1.07 -7.58
C LEU A 48 5.99 2.21 -6.59
N ASP A 49 4.82 2.83 -6.67
CA ASP A 49 4.39 3.87 -5.73
C ASP A 49 3.56 3.22 -4.62
N HIS A 50 4.04 3.30 -3.38
CA HIS A 50 3.44 2.63 -2.24
C HIS A 50 2.72 3.61 -1.33
N TYR A 51 1.49 3.29 -0.98
CA TYR A 51 0.64 4.15 -0.18
C TYR A 51 0.12 3.43 1.06
N ARG A 52 0.08 4.19 2.15
CA ARG A 52 -0.51 3.78 3.41
C ARG A 52 -1.20 4.96 4.05
N ILE A 53 -2.42 4.76 4.49
CA ILE A 53 -3.13 5.67 5.40
C ILE A 53 -3.33 4.95 6.72
N ARG A 54 -3.16 5.67 7.82
CA ARG A 54 -3.51 5.18 9.15
C ARG A 54 -4.16 6.31 9.92
N ASP A 55 -5.28 6.02 10.56
CA ASP A 55 -6.02 6.99 11.36
C ASP A 55 -6.61 6.31 12.60
N SER A 56 -6.86 7.10 13.64
CA SER A 56 -7.44 6.64 14.89
C SER A 56 -8.95 6.91 15.01
N ALA A 57 -9.48 7.84 14.21
CA ALA A 57 -10.86 8.29 14.23
C ALA A 57 -11.35 8.69 12.81
N PRO A 58 -11.75 7.75 11.95
CA PRO A 58 -12.04 6.35 12.26
C PRO A 58 -10.78 5.48 12.39
N ALA A 59 -10.83 4.41 13.19
CA ALA A 59 -9.70 3.50 13.34
C ALA A 59 -9.47 2.68 12.05
N VAL A 60 -8.58 3.17 11.19
CA VAL A 60 -8.28 2.59 9.88
C VAL A 60 -6.78 2.40 9.67
N ASP A 61 -6.39 1.33 9.00
CA ASP A 61 -5.05 1.14 8.42
C ASP A 61 -5.21 0.52 7.04
N ALA A 62 -4.87 1.24 5.99
CA ALA A 62 -5.08 0.79 4.63
C ALA A 62 -3.82 0.99 3.79
N ARG A 63 -3.47 -0.03 3.01
CA ARG A 63 -2.33 -0.02 2.09
C ARG A 63 -2.74 -0.41 0.69
N TRP A 64 -2.05 0.16 -0.29
CA TRP A 64 -2.13 -0.23 -1.69
C TRP A 64 -0.87 0.20 -2.44
N THR A 65 -0.74 -0.31 -3.66
CA THR A 65 0.33 0.08 -4.57
C THR A 65 -0.23 0.63 -5.88
N GLU A 66 0.54 1.51 -6.51
CA GLU A 66 0.25 2.04 -7.83
C GLU A 66 1.42 1.79 -8.78
N VAL A 67 1.07 1.50 -10.03
CA VAL A 67 2.03 1.18 -11.08
C VAL A 67 2.21 2.39 -11.98
N PRO A 68 3.45 2.88 -12.18
CA PRO A 68 3.71 3.99 -13.09
C PRO A 68 3.12 3.78 -14.50
N GLY A 69 2.44 4.81 -14.99
CA GLY A 69 1.81 4.81 -16.32
C GLY A 69 0.49 4.04 -16.42
N GLN A 70 -0.01 3.41 -15.34
CA GLN A 70 -1.24 2.61 -15.34
C GLN A 70 -2.41 3.35 -14.68
N ALA A 71 -2.77 4.52 -15.20
CA ALA A 71 -3.74 5.42 -14.57
C ALA A 71 -5.11 4.76 -14.25
N GLU A 72 -5.63 3.94 -15.16
CA GLU A 72 -6.93 3.28 -14.97
C GLU A 72 -6.88 2.18 -13.90
N LEU A 73 -5.82 1.35 -13.89
CA LEU A 73 -5.60 0.35 -12.83
C LEU A 73 -5.47 1.05 -11.46
N ASN A 74 -4.59 2.05 -11.39
CA ASN A 74 -4.31 2.80 -10.17
C ASN A 74 -5.59 3.46 -9.65
N SER A 75 -6.41 4.06 -10.54
CA SER A 75 -7.68 4.66 -10.15
C SER A 75 -8.64 3.63 -9.58
N ARG A 76 -8.73 2.41 -10.14
CA ARG A 76 -9.63 1.36 -9.63
C ARG A 76 -9.23 0.89 -8.23
N ILE A 77 -7.93 0.65 -8.01
CA ILE A 77 -7.40 0.22 -6.71
C ILE A 77 -7.59 1.34 -5.68
N ARG A 78 -7.20 2.57 -6.02
CA ARG A 78 -7.35 3.73 -5.14
C ARG A 78 -8.82 3.99 -4.79
N SER A 79 -9.73 3.96 -5.76
CA SER A 79 -11.17 4.15 -5.50
C SER A 79 -11.73 3.06 -4.59
N LEU A 80 -11.34 1.79 -4.76
CA LEU A 80 -11.74 0.73 -3.82
C LEU A 80 -11.36 1.08 -2.38
N VAL A 81 -10.11 1.52 -2.16
CA VAL A 81 -9.60 1.87 -0.83
C VAL A 81 -10.33 3.10 -0.28
N VAL A 82 -10.32 4.21 -1.01
CA VAL A 82 -10.86 5.50 -0.57
C VAL A 82 -12.37 5.42 -0.33
N ASP A 83 -13.13 4.80 -1.24
CA ASP A 83 -14.58 4.66 -1.09
C ASP A 83 -14.93 3.77 0.09
N THR A 84 -14.14 2.71 0.34
CA THR A 84 -14.33 1.82 1.48
C THR A 84 -14.07 2.54 2.81
N VAL A 85 -13.00 3.32 2.89
CA VAL A 85 -12.68 4.16 4.06
C VAL A 85 -13.74 5.23 4.30
N GLY A 86 -14.19 5.92 3.25
CA GLY A 86 -15.25 6.92 3.34
C GLY A 86 -16.59 6.34 3.79
N ALA A 87 -16.95 5.15 3.27
CA ALA A 87 -18.15 4.43 3.70
C ALA A 87 -18.04 3.99 5.18
N PHE A 88 -16.86 3.54 5.61
CA PHE A 88 -16.59 3.18 6.99
C PHE A 88 -16.75 4.38 7.93
N ALA A 89 -16.09 5.51 7.63
CA ALA A 89 -16.21 6.75 8.40
C ALA A 89 -17.68 7.21 8.51
N THR A 90 -18.39 7.22 7.38
CA THR A 90 -19.81 7.62 7.32
C THR A 90 -20.67 6.73 8.21
N ARG A 91 -20.41 5.42 8.24
CA ARG A 91 -21.14 4.47 9.10
C ARG A 91 -20.91 4.74 10.58
N LEU A 92 -19.70 5.14 10.97
CA LEU A 92 -19.37 5.53 12.34
C LEU A 92 -19.89 6.93 12.72
N GLY A 93 -20.38 7.70 11.75
CA GLY A 93 -20.75 9.10 11.96
C GLY A 93 -19.55 10.01 12.18
N THR A 94 -18.37 9.59 11.69
CA THR A 94 -17.12 10.37 11.72
C THR A 94 -16.80 10.90 10.31
N VAL A 95 -15.81 11.78 10.24
CA VAL A 95 -15.19 12.23 8.99
C VAL A 95 -13.75 11.75 9.03
N TYR A 96 -13.27 11.19 7.91
CA TYR A 96 -11.86 10.90 7.78
C TYR A 96 -11.10 12.21 7.56
N GLU A 97 -10.14 12.52 8.43
CA GLU A 97 -9.24 13.67 8.30
C GLU A 97 -7.81 13.14 8.46
N PRO A 98 -6.89 13.41 7.53
CA PRO A 98 -5.57 12.80 7.58
C PRO A 98 -4.73 13.39 8.72
N GLU A 99 -4.42 12.57 9.72
CA GLU A 99 -3.55 12.94 10.84
C GLU A 99 -2.20 12.23 10.79
N ALA A 100 -1.17 12.90 11.31
CA ALA A 100 0.14 12.28 11.48
C ALA A 100 0.18 11.48 12.77
N ALA A 101 0.78 10.29 12.72
CA ALA A 101 0.97 9.46 13.90
C ALA A 101 2.02 10.06 14.85
N ALA A 102 2.05 9.55 16.08
CA ALA A 102 3.11 9.86 17.03
C ALA A 102 4.48 9.38 16.54
N ALA A 103 5.56 10.00 17.03
CA ALA A 103 6.91 9.54 16.74
C ALA A 103 7.13 8.08 17.21
N GLY A 104 7.77 7.27 16.38
CA GLY A 104 8.00 5.84 16.60
C GLY A 104 6.82 4.94 16.18
N ALA A 105 5.90 5.43 15.33
CA ALA A 105 4.72 4.69 14.92
C ALA A 105 4.98 3.58 13.89
N GLY A 106 6.16 3.52 13.28
CA GLY A 106 6.57 2.47 12.36
C GLY A 106 5.88 2.54 11.00
N LEU A 107 5.43 3.72 10.55
CA LEU A 107 4.68 3.89 9.29
C LEU A 107 5.55 4.14 8.06
N GLY A 108 6.89 4.06 8.21
CA GLY A 108 7.81 4.21 7.09
C GLY A 108 7.65 3.10 6.04
N SER A 109 7.17 1.91 6.42
CA SER A 109 6.78 0.88 5.45
C SER A 109 5.35 1.13 4.93
N ARG A 110 5.27 1.52 3.66
CA ARG A 110 4.02 1.87 2.97
C ARG A 110 3.53 0.77 2.03
N GLY A 111 4.43 -0.09 1.57
CA GLY A 111 4.15 -1.08 0.54
C GLY A 111 3.26 -2.23 1.00
N CYS A 112 2.81 -2.99 0.01
CA CYS A 112 2.13 -4.26 0.21
C CYS A 112 3.04 -5.27 0.91
N GLU A 113 2.43 -6.10 1.74
CA GLU A 113 3.13 -7.11 2.53
C GLU A 113 2.84 -8.49 1.95
N ALA A 114 3.90 -9.22 1.60
CA ALA A 114 3.82 -10.59 1.14
C ALA A 114 3.18 -11.47 2.24
N GLY A 115 2.26 -12.36 1.84
CA GLY A 115 1.56 -13.26 2.75
C GLY A 115 0.49 -12.59 3.63
N SER A 116 0.29 -11.28 3.52
CA SER A 116 -0.71 -10.54 4.31
C SER A 116 -2.14 -11.04 4.08
N SER A 117 -2.40 -11.67 2.93
CA SER A 117 -3.68 -12.32 2.64
C SER A 117 -3.92 -13.64 3.37
N GLY A 118 -2.87 -14.32 3.83
CA GLY A 118 -2.97 -15.57 4.59
C GLY A 118 -3.27 -15.37 6.07
N VAL A 119 -3.03 -14.18 6.60
CA VAL A 119 -3.21 -13.86 8.02
C VAL A 119 -4.70 -13.95 8.40
N PRO A 120 -5.07 -14.61 9.52
CA PRO A 120 -6.46 -14.65 9.98
C PRO A 120 -7.05 -13.23 10.17
N ALA A 121 -8.31 -13.02 9.79
CA ALA A 121 -8.95 -11.69 9.85
C ALA A 121 -8.89 -11.05 11.25
N ALA A 122 -8.99 -11.86 12.31
CA ALA A 122 -8.86 -11.41 13.70
C ALA A 122 -7.47 -10.82 14.01
N GLU A 123 -6.41 -11.43 13.47
CA GLU A 123 -5.04 -10.95 13.63
C GLU A 123 -4.78 -9.71 12.76
N VAL A 124 -5.34 -9.67 11.54
CA VAL A 124 -5.29 -8.49 10.68
C VAL A 124 -5.86 -7.26 11.39
N LEU A 125 -7.04 -7.37 12.03
CA LEU A 125 -7.62 -6.26 12.81
C LEU A 125 -6.73 -5.85 13.99
N ALA A 126 -6.08 -6.81 14.66
CA ALA A 126 -5.19 -6.51 15.79
C ALA A 126 -3.92 -5.75 15.36
N GLN A 127 -3.45 -5.95 14.13
CA GLN A 127 -2.27 -5.24 13.57
C GLN A 127 -2.59 -3.80 13.16
N GLY A 128 -3.86 -3.47 12.92
CA GLY A 128 -4.32 -2.13 12.51
C GLY A 128 -4.13 -1.02 13.56
N GLY A 129 -3.70 -1.35 14.77
CA GLY A 129 -3.43 -0.39 15.85
C GLY A 129 -4.63 0.00 16.70
N ALA A 130 -5.85 -0.40 16.31
CA ALA A 130 -7.04 -0.26 17.12
C ALA A 130 -7.00 -1.20 18.34
N THR A 131 -7.20 -0.66 19.54
CA THR A 131 -7.16 -1.46 20.79
C THR A 131 -8.54 -1.89 21.27
N ASP A 132 -9.60 -1.18 20.86
CA ASP A 132 -11.02 -1.46 21.13
C ASP A 132 -11.88 -0.72 20.09
N GLY A 133 -13.15 -1.10 19.95
CA GLY A 133 -14.12 -0.45 19.06
C GLY A 133 -14.11 -0.94 17.61
N GLU A 134 -14.92 -0.33 16.76
CA GLU A 134 -14.97 -0.67 15.33
C GLU A 134 -13.69 -0.23 14.62
N ALA A 135 -13.09 -1.15 13.87
CA ALA A 135 -11.85 -0.94 13.14
C ALA A 135 -11.94 -1.55 11.74
N MET A 136 -11.13 -0.99 10.85
CA MET A 136 -10.97 -1.52 9.49
C MET A 136 -9.49 -1.56 9.11
N VAL A 137 -9.09 -2.68 8.51
CA VAL A 137 -7.76 -2.84 7.95
C VAL A 137 -7.88 -3.28 6.50
N ILE A 138 -7.17 -2.59 5.61
CA ILE A 138 -7.05 -2.97 4.21
C ILE A 138 -5.60 -3.39 3.97
N THR A 139 -5.39 -4.69 3.78
CA THR A 139 -4.08 -5.23 3.41
C THR A 139 -3.94 -5.27 1.90
N CYS A 140 -2.71 -5.24 1.42
CA CYS A 140 -2.42 -5.51 0.03
C CYS A 140 -1.22 -6.44 -0.12
N GLU A 141 -1.23 -7.21 -1.20
CA GLU A 141 -0.22 -8.18 -1.57
C GLU A 141 0.01 -8.12 -3.08
N ILE A 142 1.26 -7.98 -3.50
CA ILE A 142 1.62 -8.13 -4.92
C ILE A 142 1.66 -9.62 -5.23
N VAL A 143 0.76 -10.10 -6.07
CA VAL A 143 0.59 -11.53 -6.39
C VAL A 143 1.32 -11.93 -7.67
N VAL A 144 1.63 -10.96 -8.54
CA VAL A 144 2.54 -11.11 -9.67
C VAL A 144 3.10 -9.72 -10.05
N ALA A 145 4.39 -9.66 -10.36
CA ALA A 145 5.04 -8.47 -10.89
C ALA A 145 6.21 -8.91 -11.77
N SER A 146 5.90 -9.38 -12.97
CA SER A 146 6.86 -10.08 -13.83
C SER A 146 6.66 -9.74 -15.30
N GLY A 147 7.71 -9.23 -15.95
CA GLY A 147 7.62 -8.76 -17.34
C GLY A 147 6.61 -7.60 -17.43
N SER A 148 5.55 -7.76 -18.22
CA SER A 148 4.44 -6.79 -18.26
C SER A 148 3.27 -7.16 -17.34
N GLU A 149 3.30 -8.33 -16.72
CA GLU A 149 2.20 -8.78 -15.87
C GLU A 149 2.32 -8.20 -14.47
N PHE A 150 1.27 -7.52 -14.02
CA PHE A 150 1.13 -7.02 -12.68
C PHE A 150 -0.18 -7.51 -12.07
N GLY A 151 -0.14 -7.88 -10.79
CA GLY A 151 -1.31 -8.25 -10.01
C GLY A 151 -1.17 -7.81 -8.57
N GLU A 152 -2.22 -7.17 -8.07
CA GLU A 152 -2.35 -6.77 -6.67
C GLU A 152 -3.64 -7.33 -6.11
N ARG A 153 -3.51 -8.02 -4.98
CA ARG A 153 -4.63 -8.43 -4.14
C ARG A 153 -4.80 -7.39 -3.04
N VAL A 154 -6.01 -6.88 -2.88
CA VAL A 154 -6.44 -5.99 -1.80
C VAL A 154 -7.48 -6.73 -0.96
N ARG A 155 -7.28 -6.81 0.36
CA ARG A 155 -8.21 -7.48 1.27
C ARG A 155 -8.71 -6.48 2.31
N VAL A 156 -10.04 -6.37 2.41
CA VAL A 156 -10.73 -5.52 3.36
C VAL A 156 -11.22 -6.37 4.53
N VAL A 157 -10.74 -6.05 5.73
CA VAL A 157 -11.20 -6.65 6.97
C VAL A 157 -11.82 -5.58 7.86
N GLU A 158 -13.08 -5.77 8.24
CA GLU A 158 -13.79 -4.90 9.17
C GLU A 158 -14.29 -5.71 10.37
N GLY A 159 -14.33 -5.09 11.53
CA GLY A 159 -14.88 -5.72 12.72
C GLY A 159 -14.74 -4.87 13.98
N THR A 160 -15.00 -5.49 15.11
CA THR A 160 -14.68 -4.91 16.42
C THR A 160 -13.32 -5.41 16.88
N ALA A 161 -12.38 -4.49 17.12
CA ALA A 161 -11.07 -4.78 17.70
C ALA A 161 -11.18 -5.07 19.21
N GLY A 162 -10.17 -5.72 19.79
CA GLY A 162 -10.08 -6.01 21.21
C GLY A 162 -9.81 -7.48 21.53
N ALA A 163 -10.01 -7.87 22.78
CA ALA A 163 -9.64 -9.21 23.27
C ALA A 163 -10.46 -10.37 22.66
N ALA A 164 -11.61 -10.08 22.08
CA ALA A 164 -12.47 -11.04 21.39
C ALA A 164 -13.00 -10.38 20.10
N PRO A 165 -12.20 -10.32 19.03
CA PRO A 165 -12.58 -9.60 17.83
C PRO A 165 -13.79 -10.24 17.15
N ALA A 166 -14.67 -9.40 16.63
CA ALA A 166 -15.86 -9.84 15.89
C ALA A 166 -15.75 -9.33 14.45
N ILE A 167 -15.49 -10.24 13.51
CA ILE A 167 -15.35 -9.90 12.09
C ILE A 167 -16.73 -9.67 11.49
N THR A 168 -16.92 -8.50 10.88
CA THR A 168 -18.16 -8.12 10.19
C THR A 168 -17.99 -8.10 8.68
N ARG A 169 -16.75 -7.99 8.17
CA ARG A 169 -16.39 -8.08 6.75
C ARG A 169 -15.01 -8.69 6.58
N ASP A 170 -14.87 -9.57 5.60
CA ASP A 170 -13.60 -10.13 5.14
C ASP A 170 -13.73 -10.46 3.65
N GLU A 171 -13.26 -9.53 2.81
CA GLU A 171 -13.42 -9.60 1.36
C GLU A 171 -12.08 -9.34 0.68
N SER A 172 -11.78 -10.09 -0.38
CA SER A 172 -10.57 -9.90 -1.19
C SER A 172 -10.94 -9.56 -2.63
N PHE A 173 -10.15 -8.65 -3.19
CA PHE A 173 -10.25 -8.16 -4.56
C PHE A 173 -8.90 -8.33 -5.22
N VAL A 174 -8.84 -9.00 -6.37
CA VAL A 174 -7.61 -9.14 -7.13
C VAL A 174 -7.72 -8.35 -8.41
N PHE A 175 -6.73 -7.51 -8.66
CA PHE A 175 -6.60 -6.69 -9.86
C PHE A 175 -5.41 -7.17 -10.65
N PHE A 176 -5.61 -7.49 -11.92
CA PHE A 176 -4.55 -7.84 -12.86
C PHE A 176 -4.47 -6.79 -13.96
N ALA A 177 -3.25 -6.57 -14.45
CA ALA A 177 -3.01 -5.77 -15.64
C ALA A 177 -1.79 -6.28 -16.42
N ASP A 178 -1.90 -6.23 -17.74
CA ASP A 178 -0.76 -6.20 -18.64
C ASP A 178 -0.36 -4.73 -18.85
N THR A 179 0.77 -4.33 -18.29
CA THR A 179 1.26 -2.96 -18.31
C THR A 179 1.66 -2.50 -19.72
N ALA A 180 1.93 -3.42 -20.65
CA ALA A 180 2.32 -3.10 -22.02
C ALA A 180 1.10 -2.82 -22.91
N THR A 181 -0.02 -3.51 -22.68
CA THR A 181 -1.26 -3.33 -23.45
C THR A 181 -2.32 -2.50 -22.72
N ALA A 182 -2.12 -2.24 -21.42
CA ALA A 182 -3.10 -1.67 -20.49
C ALA A 182 -4.40 -2.50 -20.37
N GLN A 183 -4.36 -3.77 -20.79
CA GLN A 183 -5.45 -4.71 -20.55
C GLN A 183 -5.57 -4.96 -19.05
N GLN A 184 -6.79 -5.03 -18.55
CA GLN A 184 -7.08 -5.26 -17.14
C GLN A 184 -8.06 -6.40 -16.95
N ALA A 185 -7.96 -7.03 -15.79
CA ALA A 185 -8.79 -8.15 -15.40
C ALA A 185 -8.95 -8.22 -13.88
N GLY A 186 -9.87 -9.06 -13.41
CA GLY A 186 -9.97 -9.46 -12.02
C GLY A 186 -9.73 -10.96 -11.84
N GLY A 187 -9.74 -11.43 -10.59
CA GLY A 187 -9.55 -12.86 -10.26
C GLY A 187 -10.46 -13.80 -11.06
N VAL A 188 -11.72 -13.40 -11.28
CA VAL A 188 -12.72 -14.22 -11.99
C VAL A 188 -12.36 -14.47 -13.46
N ASP A 189 -11.50 -13.64 -14.06
CA ASP A 189 -11.11 -13.74 -15.46
C ASP A 189 -9.92 -14.71 -15.66
N VAL A 190 -9.29 -15.16 -14.58
CA VAL A 190 -8.15 -16.10 -14.60
C VAL A 190 -8.60 -17.53 -14.87
N ILE A 191 -9.81 -17.89 -14.45
CA ILE A 191 -10.34 -19.26 -14.53
C ILE A 191 -11.56 -19.34 -15.44
N THR A 192 -11.79 -20.51 -16.01
CA THR A 192 -12.96 -20.80 -16.85
C THR A 192 -14.22 -20.98 -16.00
N ALA A 193 -15.39 -20.69 -16.59
CA ALA A 193 -16.67 -20.83 -15.89
C ALA A 193 -16.96 -22.26 -15.37
N ASP A 194 -16.41 -23.28 -16.03
CA ASP A 194 -16.59 -24.69 -15.65
C ASP A 194 -15.69 -25.13 -14.49
N ALA A 195 -14.68 -24.31 -14.12
CA ALA A 195 -13.76 -24.61 -13.02
C ALA A 195 -14.50 -24.74 -11.67
N ALA A 196 -15.62 -24.05 -11.50
CA ALA A 196 -16.38 -24.06 -10.24
C ALA A 196 -16.83 -25.45 -9.80
N LEU A 197 -17.35 -26.23 -10.74
CA LEU A 197 -17.82 -27.59 -10.47
C LEU A 197 -16.65 -28.54 -10.23
N ALA A 198 -15.53 -28.33 -10.93
CA ALA A 198 -14.31 -29.11 -10.73
C ALA A 198 -13.70 -28.88 -9.35
N ILE A 199 -13.72 -27.62 -8.87
CA ILE A 199 -13.18 -27.24 -7.57
C ILE A 199 -14.08 -27.70 -6.43
N TRP A 200 -15.41 -27.59 -6.57
CA TRP A 200 -16.36 -27.92 -5.50
C TRP A 200 -16.16 -29.33 -4.92
N ASN A 201 -16.11 -30.35 -5.80
CA ASN A 201 -15.94 -31.73 -5.36
C ASN A 201 -14.64 -31.90 -4.58
N GLU A 202 -13.55 -31.35 -5.11
CA GLU A 202 -12.22 -31.50 -4.53
C GLU A 202 -12.03 -30.72 -3.24
N LEU A 203 -12.64 -29.54 -3.13
CA LEU A 203 -12.66 -28.73 -1.91
C LEU A 203 -13.35 -29.48 -0.77
N VAL A 204 -14.53 -30.06 -1.02
CA VAL A 204 -15.27 -30.82 0.00
C VAL A 204 -14.50 -32.07 0.42
N LEU A 205 -13.92 -32.80 -0.54
CA LEU A 205 -13.13 -33.99 -0.25
C LEU A 205 -11.83 -33.66 0.49
N ALA A 206 -11.13 -32.59 0.12
CA ALA A 206 -9.94 -32.12 0.82
C ALA A 206 -10.27 -31.73 2.27
N ALA A 207 -11.33 -30.96 2.49
CA ALA A 207 -11.74 -30.55 3.84
C ALA A 207 -12.06 -31.74 4.73
N ARG A 208 -12.77 -32.74 4.20
CA ARG A 208 -13.07 -33.99 4.90
C ARG A 208 -11.80 -34.74 5.31
N ARG A 209 -10.82 -34.85 4.39
CA ARG A 209 -9.54 -35.53 4.65
C ARG A 209 -8.76 -34.83 5.76
N GLU A 210 -8.70 -33.50 5.72
CA GLU A 210 -8.01 -32.70 6.73
C GLU A 210 -8.61 -32.87 8.13
N LEU A 211 -9.93 -33.07 8.18
CA LEU A 211 -10.66 -33.33 9.42
C LEU A 211 -10.70 -34.82 9.81
N GLY A 212 -9.89 -35.67 9.16
CA GLY A 212 -9.70 -37.08 9.54
C GLY A 212 -10.80 -38.05 9.07
N ALA A 213 -11.67 -37.65 8.13
CA ALA A 213 -12.64 -38.57 7.53
C ALA A 213 -11.92 -39.59 6.62
N LEU A 214 -12.26 -40.87 6.79
CA LEU A 214 -11.61 -41.99 6.08
C LEU A 214 -12.40 -42.49 4.85
N TRP A 215 -13.49 -41.82 4.46
CA TRP A 215 -14.35 -42.25 3.35
C TRP A 215 -14.39 -41.22 2.21
N ASP A 216 -14.30 -41.74 0.99
CA ASP A 216 -14.37 -40.98 -0.27
C ASP A 216 -15.77 -41.12 -0.88
N THR A 217 -16.80 -40.72 -0.13
CA THR A 217 -18.18 -40.77 -0.61
C THR A 217 -18.45 -39.64 -1.60
N GLN A 218 -19.24 -39.95 -2.63
CA GLN A 218 -19.66 -38.98 -3.65
C GLN A 218 -20.18 -37.69 -2.99
N VAL A 219 -19.58 -36.56 -3.35
CA VAL A 219 -20.04 -35.22 -2.92
C VAL A 219 -21.27 -34.86 -3.74
N ALA A 220 -22.32 -34.33 -3.10
CA ALA A 220 -23.46 -33.82 -3.83
C ALA A 220 -23.06 -32.59 -4.65
N ALA A 221 -23.79 -32.33 -5.75
CA ALA A 221 -23.64 -31.07 -6.45
C ALA A 221 -23.90 -29.90 -5.48
N PRO A 222 -23.19 -28.75 -5.64
CA PRO A 222 -23.42 -27.60 -4.78
C PRO A 222 -24.86 -27.14 -4.90
N SER A 223 -25.45 -26.67 -3.80
CA SER A 223 -26.70 -25.92 -3.85
C SER A 223 -26.49 -24.63 -4.63
N ASP A 224 -27.56 -24.01 -5.16
CA ASP A 224 -27.46 -22.72 -5.87
C ASP A 224 -26.78 -21.64 -5.01
N ILE A 225 -27.00 -21.68 -3.68
CA ILE A 225 -26.37 -20.78 -2.71
C ILE A 225 -24.85 -21.05 -2.64
N ASN A 226 -24.45 -22.31 -2.45
CA ASN A 226 -23.03 -22.65 -2.34
C ASN A 226 -22.28 -22.47 -3.65
N ALA A 227 -22.94 -22.69 -4.79
CA ALA A 227 -22.37 -22.39 -6.10
C ALA A 227 -22.14 -20.88 -6.27
N ALA A 228 -23.09 -20.05 -5.85
CA ALA A 228 -22.96 -18.60 -5.88
C ALA A 228 -21.87 -18.10 -4.91
N VAL A 229 -21.81 -18.64 -3.69
CA VAL A 229 -20.76 -18.31 -2.71
C VAL A 229 -19.40 -18.74 -3.24
N LEU A 230 -19.24 -19.98 -3.72
CA LEU A 230 -17.97 -20.44 -4.30
C LEU A 230 -17.53 -19.57 -5.49
N ALA A 231 -18.46 -19.14 -6.34
CA ALA A 231 -18.16 -18.24 -7.44
C ALA A 231 -17.62 -16.88 -6.98
N GLN A 232 -17.98 -16.40 -5.78
CA GLN A 232 -17.37 -15.22 -5.18
C GLN A 232 -15.89 -15.44 -4.84
N GLY A 233 -15.50 -16.68 -4.50
CA GLY A 233 -14.11 -17.03 -4.21
C GLY A 233 -13.19 -16.91 -5.42
N PHE A 234 -13.76 -16.96 -6.63
CA PHE A 234 -12.97 -16.73 -7.83
C PHE A 234 -12.54 -15.29 -8.02
N ALA A 235 -13.16 -14.33 -7.32
CA ALA A 235 -12.62 -12.97 -7.25
C ALA A 235 -11.25 -12.92 -6.56
N ASP A 236 -10.91 -13.96 -5.79
CA ASP A 236 -9.67 -14.12 -5.04
C ASP A 236 -8.76 -15.22 -5.60
N VAL A 237 -8.68 -15.32 -6.93
CA VAL A 237 -7.75 -16.23 -7.62
C VAL A 237 -6.42 -15.52 -7.86
N THR A 238 -5.34 -16.18 -7.47
CA THR A 238 -3.97 -15.67 -7.61
C THR A 238 -3.04 -16.76 -8.17
N PRO A 239 -2.09 -16.43 -9.06
CA PRO A 239 -1.11 -17.40 -9.57
C PRO A 239 -0.09 -17.75 -8.48
N THR A 240 0.43 -18.98 -8.49
CA THR A 240 1.48 -19.42 -7.54
C THR A 240 2.80 -19.75 -8.26
N PRO A 241 3.96 -19.63 -7.59
CA PRO A 241 5.27 -19.86 -8.21
C PRO A 241 5.49 -21.28 -8.75
N ASP A 242 4.77 -22.28 -8.26
CA ASP A 242 4.82 -23.66 -8.75
C ASP A 242 4.01 -23.87 -10.04
N GLY A 243 3.45 -22.80 -10.62
CA GLY A 243 2.63 -22.84 -11.83
C GLY A 243 1.17 -23.19 -11.57
N GLY A 244 0.72 -23.10 -10.31
CA GLY A 244 -0.64 -23.37 -9.87
C GLY A 244 -1.49 -22.12 -9.63
N LEU A 245 -2.56 -22.29 -8.87
CA LEU A 245 -3.45 -21.23 -8.43
C LEU A 245 -3.72 -21.35 -6.93
N ARG A 246 -3.78 -20.21 -6.26
CA ARG A 246 -4.38 -20.07 -4.92
C ARG A 246 -5.74 -19.42 -5.08
N ILE A 247 -6.76 -19.99 -4.42
CA ILE A 247 -8.14 -19.48 -4.45
C ILE A 247 -8.61 -19.25 -3.02
N GLY A 248 -9.08 -18.04 -2.73
CA GLY A 248 -9.73 -17.73 -1.45
C GLY A 248 -10.99 -18.56 -1.22
N ILE A 249 -11.21 -18.99 0.01
CA ILE A 249 -12.46 -19.62 0.42
C ILE A 249 -13.39 -18.54 0.98
N PRO A 250 -14.53 -18.24 0.33
CA PRO A 250 -15.42 -17.17 0.78
C PRO A 250 -16.05 -17.47 2.14
N ALA A 251 -16.28 -16.40 2.91
CA ALA A 251 -17.09 -16.46 4.11
C ALA A 251 -18.49 -16.99 3.79
N GLY A 252 -19.00 -17.86 4.67
CA GLY A 252 -20.35 -18.43 4.53
C GLY A 252 -20.43 -19.67 3.64
N LEU A 253 -19.33 -20.18 3.10
CA LEU A 253 -19.32 -21.50 2.47
C LEU A 253 -19.59 -22.57 3.55
N LEU A 254 -20.81 -23.10 3.54
CA LEU A 254 -21.30 -24.06 4.52
C LEU A 254 -21.86 -25.28 3.78
N THR A 255 -21.39 -26.48 4.13
CA THR A 255 -22.04 -27.70 3.68
C THR A 255 -22.15 -28.73 4.81
N PRO A 256 -23.32 -29.38 5.00
CA PRO A 256 -23.48 -30.51 5.91
C PRO A 256 -22.50 -31.65 5.63
N GLU A 257 -21.94 -31.69 4.43
CA GLU A 257 -20.99 -32.72 4.00
C GLU A 257 -19.60 -32.56 4.62
N MET A 258 -19.28 -31.37 5.14
CA MET A 258 -18.08 -31.08 5.93
C MET A 258 -18.34 -31.23 7.44
N ASP A 259 -19.59 -31.51 7.84
CA ASP A 259 -19.93 -31.86 9.22
C ASP A 259 -19.50 -33.30 9.52
N VAL A 260 -18.26 -33.43 9.96
CA VAL A 260 -17.66 -34.69 10.41
C VAL A 260 -17.93 -34.97 11.90
N SER A 261 -18.74 -34.14 12.58
CA SER A 261 -19.08 -34.36 13.99
C SER A 261 -19.89 -35.64 14.17
N GLY A 262 -20.72 -36.05 13.21
CA GLY A 262 -21.49 -37.31 13.34
C GLY A 262 -22.78 -37.18 14.17
N GLY A 263 -23.29 -35.95 14.36
CA GLY A 263 -24.63 -35.66 14.89
C GLY A 263 -24.63 -34.71 16.09
N ALA A 264 -25.82 -34.26 16.51
CA ALA A 264 -26.04 -33.13 17.44
C ALA A 264 -25.40 -33.21 18.84
N ASN A 265 -24.82 -34.35 19.24
CA ASN A 265 -24.17 -34.55 20.54
C ASN A 265 -22.70 -35.02 20.41
N ALA A 266 -22.15 -35.02 19.21
CA ALA A 266 -20.83 -35.55 18.98
C ALA A 266 -19.75 -34.46 19.15
N VAL A 267 -18.62 -34.86 19.73
CA VAL A 267 -17.46 -33.98 19.87
C VAL A 267 -16.92 -33.74 18.47
N PRO A 268 -16.73 -32.47 18.04
CA PRO A 268 -16.17 -32.20 16.72
C PRO A 268 -14.80 -32.89 16.61
N PRO A 269 -14.51 -33.57 15.50
CA PRO A 269 -13.23 -34.25 15.33
C PRO A 269 -12.11 -33.22 15.37
N VAL A 270 -11.04 -33.61 16.04
CA VAL A 270 -9.81 -32.82 16.12
C VAL A 270 -8.93 -33.27 14.96
N SER A 271 -8.34 -32.30 14.27
CA SER A 271 -7.33 -32.55 13.23
C SER A 271 -6.19 -33.45 13.75
N PRO A 272 -5.45 -34.14 12.87
CA PRO A 272 -4.36 -35.03 13.27
C PRO A 272 -3.26 -34.38 14.13
N ASP A 273 -3.06 -33.06 14.01
CA ASP A 273 -2.12 -32.26 14.79
C ASP A 273 -2.66 -31.85 16.18
N GLY A 274 -3.95 -32.04 16.45
CA GLY A 274 -4.58 -31.72 17.74
C GLY A 274 -5.03 -30.27 17.90
N GLU A 275 -4.85 -29.41 16.89
CA GLU A 275 -5.02 -27.95 17.04
C GLU A 275 -6.36 -27.43 16.48
N THR A 276 -6.96 -28.13 15.52
CA THR A 276 -8.13 -27.64 14.78
C THR A 276 -9.39 -28.44 15.09
N THR A 277 -10.48 -27.74 15.41
CA THR A 277 -11.84 -28.32 15.53
C THR A 277 -12.84 -27.50 14.71
N LEU A 278 -13.56 -28.16 13.80
CA LEU A 278 -14.67 -27.55 13.05
C LEU A 278 -15.97 -27.70 13.86
N VAL A 279 -16.63 -26.59 14.19
CA VAL A 279 -17.92 -26.63 14.91
C VAL A 279 -19.06 -26.64 13.90
N VAL A 280 -20.13 -27.39 14.21
CA VAL A 280 -21.34 -27.46 13.35
C VAL A 280 -21.90 -26.04 13.14
N GLY A 281 -21.92 -25.60 11.88
CA GLY A 281 -22.43 -24.29 11.49
C GLY A 281 -21.38 -23.19 11.35
N GLU A 282 -20.10 -23.46 11.65
CA GLU A 282 -19.00 -22.53 11.38
C GLU A 282 -18.56 -22.58 9.89
N PRO A 283 -18.34 -21.43 9.23
CA PRO A 283 -17.77 -21.37 7.89
C PRO A 283 -16.40 -22.04 7.80
N ILE A 284 -16.15 -22.77 6.72
CA ILE A 284 -14.83 -23.39 6.49
C ILE A 284 -13.71 -22.33 6.34
N SER A 285 -14.04 -21.13 5.86
CA SER A 285 -13.11 -20.01 5.68
C SER A 285 -12.48 -19.52 7.00
N HIS A 286 -13.13 -19.77 8.15
CA HIS A 286 -12.58 -19.45 9.46
C HIS A 286 -11.38 -20.34 9.84
N ARG A 287 -11.23 -21.49 9.18
CA ARG A 287 -10.15 -22.46 9.43
C ARG A 287 -9.16 -22.50 8.28
N PHE A 288 -9.67 -22.52 7.05
CA PHE A 288 -8.86 -22.54 5.85
C PHE A 288 -9.21 -21.30 5.01
N PRO A 289 -8.37 -20.25 5.02
CA PRO A 289 -8.68 -19.03 4.30
C PRO A 289 -8.57 -19.21 2.77
N SER A 290 -7.86 -20.24 2.31
CA SER A 290 -7.63 -20.50 0.89
C SER A 290 -7.28 -21.96 0.59
N ILE A 291 -7.37 -22.32 -0.69
CA ILE A 291 -6.90 -23.59 -1.24
C ILE A 291 -5.78 -23.34 -2.26
N HIS A 292 -4.85 -24.30 -2.32
CA HIS A 292 -3.87 -24.40 -3.40
C HIS A 292 -4.28 -25.44 -4.44
N ILE A 293 -4.14 -25.10 -5.71
CA ILE A 293 -4.36 -25.95 -6.88
C ILE A 293 -3.05 -26.02 -7.65
N GLY A 294 -2.34 -27.16 -7.56
CA GLY A 294 -1.09 -27.36 -8.29
C GLY A 294 -1.24 -27.30 -9.82
N ALA A 295 -0.13 -27.02 -10.51
CA ALA A 295 -0.09 -26.72 -11.95
C ALA A 295 -0.82 -27.72 -12.87
N GLU A 296 -0.65 -29.03 -12.62
CA GLU A 296 -1.27 -30.08 -13.43
C GLU A 296 -2.81 -30.03 -13.36
N ALA A 297 -3.36 -29.74 -12.18
CA ALA A 297 -4.79 -29.62 -11.96
C ALA A 297 -5.35 -28.26 -12.39
N ALA A 298 -4.57 -27.18 -12.26
CA ALA A 298 -4.96 -25.84 -12.68
C ALA A 298 -5.03 -25.71 -14.21
N SER A 299 -4.13 -26.37 -14.95
CA SER A 299 -3.98 -26.22 -16.41
C SER A 299 -5.29 -26.25 -17.23
N PRO A 300 -6.21 -27.22 -17.06
CA PRO A 300 -7.49 -27.24 -17.79
C PRO A 300 -8.49 -26.17 -17.33
N MET A 301 -8.28 -25.56 -16.16
CA MET A 301 -9.16 -24.56 -15.57
C MET A 301 -8.82 -23.13 -16.00
N LEU A 302 -7.61 -22.88 -16.52
CA LEU A 302 -7.12 -21.53 -16.84
C LEU A 302 -7.71 -20.97 -18.14
N THR A 303 -8.01 -19.67 -18.13
CA THR A 303 -8.21 -18.89 -19.36
C THR A 303 -6.87 -18.64 -20.08
N ASP A 304 -6.88 -17.94 -21.22
CA ASP A 304 -5.64 -17.48 -21.87
C ASP A 304 -4.84 -16.57 -20.92
N LEU A 305 -5.51 -15.56 -20.35
CA LEU A 305 -4.94 -14.68 -19.32
C LEU A 305 -4.39 -15.49 -18.13
N GLY A 306 -5.14 -16.46 -17.63
CA GLY A 306 -4.68 -17.26 -16.49
C GLY A 306 -3.40 -18.05 -16.80
N ARG A 307 -3.25 -18.55 -18.04
CA ARG A 307 -2.00 -19.19 -18.47
C ARG A 307 -0.82 -18.21 -18.52
N GLU A 308 -1.06 -16.99 -18.97
CA GLU A 308 -0.04 -15.93 -19.04
C GLU A 308 0.44 -15.54 -17.63
N LEU A 309 -0.49 -15.25 -16.71
CA LEU A 309 -0.19 -14.90 -15.31
C LEU A 309 0.56 -16.01 -14.58
N VAL A 310 0.11 -17.26 -14.71
CA VAL A 310 0.78 -18.42 -14.11
C VAL A 310 2.19 -18.61 -14.66
N ALA A 311 2.38 -18.41 -15.98
CA ALA A 311 3.71 -18.48 -16.58
C ALA A 311 4.63 -17.35 -16.07
N ALA A 312 4.10 -16.13 -15.92
CA ALA A 312 4.82 -14.98 -15.41
C ALA A 312 5.27 -15.16 -13.95
N SER A 313 4.42 -15.77 -13.10
CA SER A 313 4.77 -16.10 -11.72
C SER A 313 5.76 -17.26 -11.60
N ALA A 314 5.68 -18.26 -12.49
CA ALA A 314 6.59 -19.41 -12.48
C ALA A 314 8.01 -19.08 -13.00
N THR A 315 8.15 -18.06 -13.85
CA THR A 315 9.44 -17.58 -14.35
C THR A 315 9.53 -16.05 -14.19
N PRO A 316 9.87 -15.56 -12.98
CA PRO A 316 9.95 -14.13 -12.69
C PRO A 316 10.93 -13.40 -13.60
N GLN A 317 10.55 -12.19 -14.01
CA GLN A 317 11.38 -11.21 -14.70
C GLN A 317 11.17 -9.85 -14.05
N PRO A 318 12.11 -8.89 -14.18
CA PRO A 318 11.88 -7.54 -13.69
C PRO A 318 10.62 -6.93 -14.31
N LEU A 319 9.74 -6.36 -13.48
CA LEU A 319 8.53 -5.66 -13.95
C LEU A 319 8.92 -4.48 -14.86
N VAL A 320 8.27 -4.40 -16.02
CA VAL A 320 8.41 -3.31 -16.98
C VAL A 320 7.06 -2.60 -17.08
N ALA A 321 7.00 -1.35 -16.65
CA ALA A 321 5.82 -0.51 -16.76
C ALA A 321 6.18 0.90 -17.28
N GLY A 322 5.29 1.87 -17.09
CA GLY A 322 5.52 3.25 -17.51
C GLY A 322 6.68 3.91 -16.76
N GLN A 323 7.09 5.08 -17.23
CA GLN A 323 8.06 5.89 -16.50
C GLN A 323 7.43 6.42 -15.22
N ARG A 324 8.11 6.23 -14.09
CA ARG A 324 7.74 6.81 -12.80
C ARG A 324 7.95 8.33 -12.86
N PRO A 325 6.92 9.16 -12.66
CA PRO A 325 7.08 10.60 -12.56
C PRO A 325 8.03 10.98 -11.41
N LEU A 326 8.74 12.10 -11.57
CA LEU A 326 9.52 12.68 -10.49
C LEU A 326 8.61 13.02 -9.30
N ALA A 327 9.14 13.00 -8.08
CA ALA A 327 8.32 13.12 -6.88
C ALA A 327 7.48 14.41 -6.82
N GLY A 328 8.00 15.56 -7.29
CA GLY A 328 7.24 16.81 -7.37
C GLY A 328 6.18 16.84 -8.48
N ASP A 329 6.27 15.96 -9.48
CA ASP A 329 5.29 15.85 -10.57
C ASP A 329 4.17 14.86 -10.25
N ARG A 330 4.33 14.07 -9.18
CA ARG A 330 3.30 13.13 -8.73
C ARG A 330 2.10 13.89 -8.20
N GLN A 331 0.91 13.44 -8.57
CA GLN A 331 -0.32 13.93 -7.96
C GLN A 331 -0.45 13.36 -6.55
N VAL A 332 -0.36 14.21 -5.54
CA VAL A 332 -0.56 13.86 -4.13
C VAL A 332 -1.86 14.45 -3.64
N ASP A 333 -2.68 13.64 -2.98
CA ASP A 333 -3.93 14.08 -2.36
C ASP A 333 -3.72 14.31 -0.86
N CYS A 334 -3.46 15.56 -0.48
CA CYS A 334 -3.28 15.93 0.93
C CYS A 334 -4.58 15.93 1.75
N THR A 335 -5.73 15.62 1.13
CA THR A 335 -6.96 15.28 1.87
C THR A 335 -7.02 13.80 2.25
N LEU A 336 -6.18 12.97 1.63
CA LEU A 336 -6.04 11.54 1.91
C LEU A 336 -4.80 11.23 2.77
N PHE A 337 -3.75 12.04 2.69
CA PHE A 337 -2.51 11.82 3.43
C PHE A 337 -2.14 13.02 4.30
N PRO A 338 -1.53 12.82 5.48
CA PRO A 338 -0.92 13.91 6.22
C PRO A 338 0.28 14.40 5.41
N CYS A 339 0.15 15.53 4.72
CA CYS A 339 1.22 16.11 3.93
C CYS A 339 2.10 17.05 4.75
N VAL A 340 3.38 17.15 4.41
CA VAL A 340 4.31 18.12 4.98
C VAL A 340 5.27 18.65 3.91
N ALA A 341 5.55 19.95 3.94
CA ALA A 341 6.48 20.58 3.00
C ALA A 341 7.82 20.87 3.67
N LEU A 342 8.88 20.21 3.19
CA LEU A 342 10.25 20.55 3.53
C LEU A 342 10.71 21.72 2.65
N THR A 343 11.29 22.74 3.26
CA THR A 343 11.76 23.91 2.54
C THR A 343 13.18 24.29 2.94
N PHE A 344 13.97 24.68 1.95
CA PHE A 344 15.39 25.03 2.12
C PHE A 344 15.68 26.42 1.56
N ASP A 345 16.24 27.30 2.39
CA ASP A 345 16.58 28.67 2.05
C ASP A 345 18.09 28.87 1.80
N ASP A 346 18.41 29.98 1.15
CA ASP A 346 19.75 30.51 0.88
C ASP A 346 20.61 29.79 -0.16
N GLY A 347 20.24 28.58 -0.59
CA GLY A 347 20.91 27.86 -1.66
C GLY A 347 20.89 28.54 -3.04
N PRO A 348 21.47 27.91 -4.07
CA PRO A 348 22.22 26.65 -3.99
C PRO A 348 23.67 26.84 -3.53
N ALA A 349 24.23 25.84 -2.85
CA ALA A 349 25.64 25.74 -2.46
C ALA A 349 26.19 24.34 -2.79
N PRO A 350 27.52 24.10 -2.81
CA PRO A 350 28.05 22.77 -3.12
C PRO A 350 27.51 21.63 -2.24
N ILE A 351 27.17 21.90 -0.98
CA ILE A 351 26.60 20.90 -0.06
C ILE A 351 25.16 20.50 -0.43
N THR A 352 24.44 21.35 -1.19
CA THR A 352 23.10 21.04 -1.71
C THR A 352 23.11 19.76 -2.56
N GLU A 353 24.20 19.43 -3.27
CA GLU A 353 24.30 18.18 -4.04
C GLU A 353 24.18 16.93 -3.15
N THR A 354 24.75 16.98 -1.94
CA THR A 354 24.63 15.90 -0.94
C THR A 354 23.19 15.77 -0.47
N LEU A 355 22.52 16.89 -0.18
CA LEU A 355 21.12 16.93 0.20
C LEU A 355 20.20 16.33 -0.87
N LEU A 356 20.43 16.65 -2.14
CA LEU A 356 19.69 16.07 -3.27
C LEU A 356 19.88 14.54 -3.35
N GLY A 357 21.08 14.04 -3.03
CA GLY A 357 21.34 12.60 -2.87
C GLY A 357 20.45 11.95 -1.81
N GLN A 358 20.41 12.55 -0.62
CA GLN A 358 19.63 12.06 0.51
C GLN A 358 18.11 12.09 0.21
N LEU A 359 17.61 13.16 -0.41
CA LEU A 359 16.21 13.28 -0.81
C LEU A 359 15.81 12.18 -1.81
N ARG A 360 16.65 11.90 -2.82
CA ARG A 360 16.42 10.79 -3.77
C ARG A 360 16.39 9.43 -3.08
N GLU A 361 17.30 9.16 -2.15
CA GLU A 361 17.36 7.89 -1.41
C GLU A 361 16.10 7.64 -0.57
N HIS A 362 15.42 8.69 -0.15
CA HIS A 362 14.19 8.62 0.67
C HIS A 362 12.91 8.85 -0.15
N ASP A 363 13.02 8.91 -1.48
CA ASP A 363 11.91 9.22 -2.40
C ASP A 363 11.13 10.48 -1.99
N ALA A 364 11.85 11.48 -1.49
CA ALA A 364 11.31 12.72 -0.94
C ALA A 364 11.43 13.87 -1.94
N THR A 365 10.49 14.80 -1.89
CA THR A 365 10.59 16.09 -2.57
C THR A 365 10.55 17.25 -1.58
N ALA A 366 11.03 18.42 -2.02
CA ALA A 366 11.17 19.62 -1.21
C ALA A 366 11.01 20.87 -2.09
N THR A 367 10.97 22.04 -1.45
CA THR A 367 10.97 23.34 -2.13
C THR A 367 12.22 24.13 -1.75
N PHE A 368 12.97 24.61 -2.74
CA PHE A 368 14.21 25.35 -2.53
C PHE A 368 14.02 26.82 -2.87
N PHE A 369 14.13 27.71 -1.88
CA PHE A 369 14.07 29.15 -2.07
C PHE A 369 15.48 29.69 -2.35
N LEU A 370 15.76 29.93 -3.63
CA LEU A 370 17.11 30.21 -4.10
C LEU A 370 17.45 31.71 -4.11
N VAL A 371 18.69 32.03 -3.74
CA VAL A 371 19.26 33.38 -3.81
C VAL A 371 19.97 33.60 -5.15
N GLY A 372 19.60 34.66 -5.87
CA GLY A 372 20.00 34.88 -7.26
C GLY A 372 21.51 34.76 -7.58
N PRO A 373 22.41 35.44 -6.84
CA PRO A 373 23.85 35.29 -7.00
C PRO A 373 24.38 33.87 -6.77
N ASN A 374 23.73 33.06 -5.93
CA ASN A 374 24.11 31.67 -5.70
C ASN A 374 23.73 30.81 -6.91
N VAL A 375 22.54 31.03 -7.48
CA VAL A 375 22.13 30.42 -8.76
C VAL A 375 23.10 30.75 -9.89
N GLN A 376 23.61 31.98 -9.95
CA GLN A 376 24.60 32.35 -10.97
C GLN A 376 25.96 31.66 -10.78
N ARG A 377 26.34 31.36 -9.54
CA ARG A 377 27.60 30.67 -9.22
C ARG A 377 27.49 29.16 -9.41
N HIS A 378 26.32 28.60 -9.14
CA HIS A 378 26.04 27.16 -9.19
C HIS A 378 24.80 26.84 -10.06
N PRO A 379 24.78 27.24 -11.34
CA PRO A 379 23.64 26.99 -12.22
C PRO A 379 23.40 25.50 -12.49
N GLU A 380 24.43 24.67 -12.37
CA GLU A 380 24.34 23.21 -12.45
C GLU A 380 23.53 22.61 -11.30
N ILE A 381 23.74 23.10 -10.07
CA ILE A 381 23.00 22.61 -8.89
C ILE A 381 21.55 23.07 -8.98
N ALA A 382 21.28 24.31 -9.37
CA ALA A 382 19.91 24.79 -9.59
C ALA A 382 19.15 23.94 -10.62
N ARG A 383 19.83 23.51 -11.70
CA ARG A 383 19.24 22.59 -12.68
C ARG A 383 19.03 21.20 -12.11
N GLN A 384 19.95 20.70 -11.29
CA GLN A 384 19.77 19.40 -10.64
C GLN A 384 18.57 19.38 -9.69
N ILE A 385 18.33 20.47 -8.94
CA ILE A 385 17.13 20.62 -8.10
C ILE A 385 15.86 20.42 -8.94
N ASP A 386 15.80 21.06 -10.11
CA ASP A 386 14.69 20.98 -11.06
C ASP A 386 14.56 19.59 -11.70
N ASP A 387 15.68 19.04 -12.21
CA ASP A 387 15.75 17.72 -12.86
C ASP A 387 15.39 16.57 -11.90
N ASP A 388 15.58 16.74 -10.58
CA ASP A 388 15.16 15.79 -9.53
C ASP A 388 13.67 15.94 -9.16
N GLY A 389 12.98 16.97 -9.69
CA GLY A 389 11.56 17.23 -9.47
C GLY A 389 11.25 17.91 -8.14
N HIS A 390 12.15 18.76 -7.66
CA HIS A 390 11.89 19.65 -6.53
C HIS A 390 11.33 20.98 -7.02
N GLN A 391 10.60 21.68 -6.15
CA GLN A 391 10.06 22.99 -6.51
C GLN A 391 11.10 24.10 -6.34
N LEU A 392 11.21 24.97 -7.33
CA LEU A 392 12.05 26.17 -7.29
C LEU A 392 11.25 27.38 -6.77
N GLY A 393 11.71 27.94 -5.65
CA GLY A 393 11.23 29.18 -5.06
C GLY A 393 12.24 30.32 -5.20
N ASN A 394 11.76 31.56 -5.07
CA ASN A 394 12.60 32.76 -5.10
C ASN A 394 12.86 33.29 -3.68
N HIS A 395 14.13 33.53 -3.34
CA HIS A 395 14.55 34.10 -2.06
C HIS A 395 15.29 35.43 -2.18
N SER A 396 14.86 36.28 -3.11
CA SER A 396 15.45 37.58 -3.45
C SER A 396 16.86 37.53 -4.07
N TRP A 397 17.43 38.68 -4.39
CA TRP A 397 18.72 38.79 -5.06
C TRP A 397 19.86 38.98 -4.05
N THR A 398 19.70 39.86 -3.05
CA THR A 398 20.75 40.12 -2.05
C THR A 398 20.34 39.79 -0.61
N HIS A 399 19.25 39.06 -0.41
CA HIS A 399 18.72 38.74 0.92
C HIS A 399 18.45 39.98 1.83
N PRO A 400 17.83 41.08 1.34
CA PRO A 400 17.56 42.27 2.16
C PRO A 400 16.28 42.14 3.01
N GLN A 401 16.12 42.98 4.03
CA GLN A 401 14.83 43.20 4.69
C GLN A 401 13.89 44.00 3.77
N PHE A 402 12.84 43.39 3.26
CA PHE A 402 11.96 43.96 2.23
C PHE A 402 11.15 45.17 2.71
N THR A 403 10.79 45.26 4.00
CA THR A 403 10.06 46.42 4.54
C THR A 403 10.91 47.69 4.54
N THR A 404 12.24 47.57 4.48
CA THR A 404 13.18 48.69 4.37
C THR A 404 13.37 49.22 2.94
N LEU A 405 12.92 48.46 1.94
CA LEU A 405 13.10 48.78 0.53
C LEU A 405 11.97 49.65 -0.03
N ASP A 406 12.31 50.47 -1.02
CA ASP A 406 11.32 51.09 -1.89
C ASP A 406 10.75 50.07 -2.90
N ASP A 407 9.55 50.34 -3.42
CA ASP A 407 8.81 49.41 -4.28
C ASP A 407 9.60 48.96 -5.52
N LYS A 408 10.39 49.86 -6.10
CA LYS A 408 11.20 49.54 -7.28
C LYS A 408 12.29 48.54 -6.94
N LYS A 409 12.95 48.68 -5.78
CA LYS A 409 13.94 47.70 -5.32
C LYS A 409 13.32 46.35 -5.02
N ILE A 410 12.13 46.31 -4.40
CA ILE A 410 11.40 45.04 -4.18
C ILE A 410 11.18 44.32 -5.51
N GLU A 411 10.63 45.02 -6.50
CA GLU A 411 10.39 44.47 -7.83
C GLU A 411 11.70 44.02 -8.52
N GLU A 412 12.79 44.77 -8.35
CA GLU A 412 14.11 44.41 -8.90
C GLU A 412 14.71 43.15 -8.25
N GLU A 413 14.62 43.01 -6.93
CA GLU A 413 15.11 41.84 -6.18
C GLU A 413 14.41 40.57 -6.66
N VAL A 414 13.08 40.60 -6.73
CA VAL A 414 12.27 39.47 -7.20
C VAL A 414 12.58 39.16 -8.67
N LYS A 415 12.54 40.18 -9.54
CA LYS A 415 12.70 39.99 -10.98
C LYS A 415 14.07 39.43 -11.35
N LYS A 416 15.16 39.97 -10.78
CA LYS A 416 16.53 39.50 -11.12
C LYS A 416 16.72 38.04 -10.74
N THR A 417 16.21 37.62 -9.58
CA THR A 417 16.31 36.23 -9.13
C THR A 417 15.46 35.30 -10.00
N ASN A 418 14.22 35.69 -10.33
CA ASN A 418 13.38 34.93 -11.28
C ASN A 418 14.06 34.75 -12.64
N ASP A 419 14.74 35.79 -13.14
CA ASP A 419 15.45 35.70 -14.42
C ASP A 419 16.71 34.82 -14.34
N ALA A 420 17.43 34.82 -13.20
CA ALA A 420 18.58 33.94 -13.01
C ALA A 420 18.18 32.47 -12.89
N ILE A 421 17.10 32.17 -12.17
CA ILE A 421 16.57 30.80 -12.05
C ILE A 421 16.12 30.31 -13.42
N ALA A 422 15.29 31.09 -14.13
CA ALA A 422 14.84 30.73 -15.48
C ALA A 422 15.98 30.57 -16.49
N ALA A 423 17.07 31.32 -16.35
CA ALA A 423 18.24 31.15 -17.20
C ALA A 423 19.02 29.85 -16.90
N ALA A 424 19.01 29.38 -15.65
CA ALA A 424 19.71 28.17 -15.24
C ALA A 424 18.91 26.89 -15.54
N THR A 425 17.62 26.89 -15.25
CA THR A 425 16.75 25.70 -15.26
C THR A 425 15.81 25.66 -16.46
N GLY A 426 15.40 26.84 -16.97
CA GLY A 426 14.32 26.96 -17.95
C GLY A 426 12.96 27.27 -17.31
N GLU A 427 12.87 27.09 -15.99
CA GLU A 427 11.65 27.27 -15.20
C GLU A 427 11.62 28.59 -14.44
N ARG A 428 10.43 29.18 -14.33
CA ARG A 428 10.21 30.40 -13.54
C ARG A 428 9.60 30.02 -12.18
N PRO A 429 10.19 30.46 -11.05
CA PRO A 429 9.62 30.21 -9.73
C PRO A 429 8.17 30.65 -9.63
N SER A 430 7.34 29.84 -8.97
CA SER A 430 5.92 30.12 -8.70
C SER A 430 5.67 30.73 -7.32
N VAL A 431 6.63 30.58 -6.39
CA VAL A 431 6.53 31.01 -4.99
C VAL A 431 7.72 31.87 -4.56
N PHE A 432 7.50 32.76 -3.59
CA PHE A 432 8.53 33.64 -3.05
C PHE A 432 8.58 33.52 -1.52
N ARG A 433 9.78 33.46 -0.92
CA ARG A 433 9.96 33.57 0.52
C ARG A 433 10.68 34.88 0.85
N PRO A 434 10.06 35.82 1.58
CA PRO A 434 10.75 37.04 2.02
C PRO A 434 11.90 36.70 2.97
N PRO A 435 13.12 37.21 2.74
CA PRO A 435 14.21 37.11 3.71
C PRO A 435 13.77 37.53 5.11
N TYR A 436 14.16 36.74 6.12
CA TYR A 436 13.79 36.95 7.53
C TYR A 436 12.28 36.89 7.83
N GLY A 437 11.44 36.46 6.88
CA GLY A 437 9.99 36.61 6.98
C GLY A 437 9.53 38.06 7.03
N ASP A 438 10.36 39.01 6.56
CA ASP A 438 10.08 40.44 6.64
C ASP A 438 9.11 40.88 5.53
N LEU A 439 7.85 41.07 5.90
CA LEU A 439 6.80 41.54 5.00
C LEU A 439 5.81 42.49 5.67
N ASP A 440 5.19 43.34 4.85
CA ASP A 440 3.99 44.09 5.19
C ASP A 440 3.00 44.03 4.00
N ALA A 441 1.82 44.64 4.16
CA ALA A 441 0.82 44.67 3.09
C ALA A 441 1.35 45.33 1.79
N ARG A 442 2.27 46.30 1.90
CA ARG A 442 2.88 46.95 0.72
C ARG A 442 3.80 45.96 0.02
N VAL A 443 4.70 45.30 0.74
CA VAL A 443 5.60 44.26 0.19
C VAL A 443 4.79 43.19 -0.53
N LEU A 444 3.75 42.62 0.10
CA LEU A 444 2.91 41.59 -0.50
C LEU A 444 2.31 42.01 -1.86
N THR A 445 1.84 43.26 -1.97
CA THR A 445 1.29 43.77 -3.25
C THR A 445 2.35 43.92 -4.35
N LYS A 446 3.63 43.99 -3.97
CA LYS A 446 4.76 44.22 -4.89
C LYS A 446 5.51 42.96 -5.30
N LEU A 447 5.33 41.85 -4.58
CA LEU A 447 5.94 40.57 -4.94
C LEU A 447 5.41 40.02 -6.27
N GLY A 448 4.10 40.18 -6.52
CA GLY A 448 3.43 39.55 -7.67
C GLY A 448 3.37 38.01 -7.60
N MET A 449 3.68 37.45 -6.43
CA MET A 449 3.78 36.01 -6.13
C MET A 449 3.21 35.78 -4.70
N PRO A 450 2.79 34.56 -4.35
CA PRO A 450 2.47 34.22 -2.96
C PRO A 450 3.74 34.26 -2.10
N ALA A 451 3.62 34.80 -0.90
CA ALA A 451 4.69 34.77 0.10
C ALA A 451 4.55 33.49 0.94
N ILE A 452 5.58 32.65 0.93
CA ILE A 452 5.61 31.39 1.69
C ILE A 452 6.54 31.57 2.89
N LEU A 453 5.96 31.44 4.08
CA LEU A 453 6.65 31.46 5.36
C LEU A 453 6.75 30.01 5.88
N TRP A 454 6.67 29.83 7.19
CA TRP A 454 6.75 28.56 7.88
C TRP A 454 5.98 28.64 9.20
N ASP A 455 5.50 27.50 9.68
CA ASP A 455 5.01 27.31 11.04
C ASP A 455 6.06 26.63 11.93
N ILE A 456 7.02 25.92 11.33
CA ILE A 456 8.11 25.23 12.02
C ILE A 456 9.45 25.81 11.58
N ASP A 457 10.17 26.38 12.55
CA ASP A 457 11.55 26.85 12.37
C ASP A 457 12.49 25.89 13.11
N THR A 458 13.36 25.21 12.37
CA THR A 458 14.36 24.32 13.01
C THR A 458 15.41 25.11 13.80
N LEU A 459 15.53 26.42 13.54
CA LEU A 459 16.57 27.32 14.02
C LEU A 459 17.97 26.81 13.68
N ASP A 460 18.11 26.09 12.58
CA ASP A 460 19.38 25.52 12.14
C ASP A 460 20.47 26.56 11.89
N TRP A 461 20.07 27.76 11.46
CA TRP A 461 20.93 28.94 11.32
C TRP A 461 21.55 29.43 12.65
N GLU A 462 21.02 29.03 13.81
CA GLU A 462 21.63 29.30 15.14
C GLU A 462 22.67 28.23 15.55
N GLY A 463 22.75 27.11 14.82
CA GLY A 463 23.63 25.98 15.13
C GLY A 463 23.26 25.20 16.40
N PRO A 464 21.99 24.77 16.59
CA PRO A 464 21.61 23.94 17.72
C PRO A 464 22.21 22.52 17.60
N PRO A 465 22.18 21.72 18.68
CA PRO A 465 22.60 20.32 18.61
C PRO A 465 21.79 19.52 17.59
N HIS A 466 22.42 18.49 17.01
CA HIS A 466 21.80 17.59 16.02
C HIS A 466 20.45 17.04 16.47
N GLU A 467 20.35 16.53 17.70
CA GLU A 467 19.08 15.99 18.21
C GLU A 467 17.96 17.03 18.25
N THR A 468 18.29 18.31 18.44
CA THR A 468 17.31 19.40 18.46
C THR A 468 16.83 19.74 17.05
N LEU A 469 17.70 19.63 16.04
CA LEU A 469 17.30 19.78 14.62
C LEU A 469 16.31 18.69 14.22
N VAL A 470 16.63 17.44 14.57
CA VAL A 470 15.79 16.28 14.26
C VAL A 470 14.44 16.39 14.98
N ASP A 471 14.44 16.74 16.27
CA ASP A 471 13.20 16.88 17.05
C ASP A 471 12.26 17.94 16.45
N ARG A 472 12.77 19.13 16.15
CA ARG A 472 11.98 20.20 15.52
C ARG A 472 11.52 19.83 14.12
N GLY A 473 12.41 19.27 13.30
CA GLY A 473 12.13 18.94 11.91
C GLY A 473 11.18 17.75 11.74
N ALA A 474 11.15 16.80 12.68
CA ALA A 474 10.38 15.57 12.55
C ALA A 474 9.20 15.46 13.51
N ASN A 475 9.33 15.90 14.76
CA ASN A 475 8.34 15.62 15.81
C ASN A 475 7.33 16.75 16.02
N GLU A 476 7.66 17.99 15.66
CA GLU A 476 6.75 19.13 15.76
C GLU A 476 5.78 19.23 14.56
N ALA A 477 6.03 18.47 13.48
CA ALA A 477 5.21 18.51 12.27
C ALA A 477 3.76 18.07 12.52
N GLU A 478 2.83 18.80 11.91
CA GLU A 478 1.41 18.47 11.75
C GLU A 478 1.06 18.40 10.26
N ALA A 479 -0.06 17.78 9.90
CA ALA A 479 -0.55 17.79 8.52
C ALA A 479 -0.67 19.25 8.01
N GLY A 480 -0.12 19.54 6.84
CA GLY A 480 -0.09 20.89 6.28
C GLY A 480 1.07 21.78 6.74
N SER A 481 1.99 21.29 7.59
CA SER A 481 3.13 22.11 8.05
C SER A 481 4.14 22.40 6.93
N ILE A 482 4.79 23.56 7.05
CA ILE A 482 5.90 24.03 6.22
C ILE A 482 7.11 24.22 7.13
N ILE A 483 8.14 23.41 6.91
CA ILE A 483 9.35 23.37 7.75
C ILE A 483 10.45 24.19 7.10
N LEU A 484 10.98 25.19 7.84
CA LEU A 484 12.14 25.98 7.43
C LEU A 484 13.46 25.34 7.85
N MET A 485 14.35 25.20 6.87
CA MET A 485 15.75 24.80 6.99
C MET A 485 16.60 25.58 5.97
N HIS A 486 17.92 25.47 6.04
CA HIS A 486 18.87 26.14 5.15
C HIS A 486 19.89 25.13 4.59
N ASP A 487 19.94 24.98 3.27
CA ASP A 487 20.81 24.02 2.57
C ASP A 487 22.26 24.52 2.36
N ILE A 488 22.68 25.47 3.20
CA ILE A 488 24.04 26.05 3.21
C ILE A 488 24.84 25.63 4.45
N HIS A 489 24.26 24.83 5.34
CA HIS A 489 24.85 24.37 6.59
C HIS A 489 25.04 22.86 6.58
N ASP A 490 26.27 22.40 6.85
CA ASP A 490 26.60 20.97 6.95
C ASP A 490 25.73 20.28 8.02
N SER A 491 25.50 20.94 9.16
CA SER A 491 24.67 20.40 10.25
C SER A 491 23.22 20.14 9.84
N THR A 492 22.66 20.99 8.96
CA THR A 492 21.31 20.79 8.44
C THR A 492 21.28 19.58 7.52
N VAL A 493 22.20 19.52 6.56
CA VAL A 493 22.29 18.41 5.59
C VAL A 493 22.58 17.08 6.29
N ASP A 494 23.37 17.07 7.36
CA ASP A 494 23.62 15.88 8.17
C ASP A 494 22.38 15.39 8.94
N ALA A 495 21.46 16.29 9.33
CA ALA A 495 20.25 15.97 10.08
C ALA A 495 19.08 15.51 9.19
N VAL A 496 19.05 15.91 7.92
CA VAL A 496 17.93 15.63 7.01
C VAL A 496 17.56 14.14 6.91
N PRO A 497 18.49 13.17 6.79
CA PRO A 497 18.10 11.75 6.72
C PRO A 497 17.27 11.27 7.92
N GLU A 498 17.61 11.71 9.13
CA GLU A 498 16.86 11.38 10.35
C GLU A 498 15.51 12.10 10.38
N ILE A 499 15.44 13.35 9.88
CA ILE A 499 14.18 14.09 9.73
C ILE A 499 13.25 13.36 8.75
N LEU A 500 13.75 12.97 7.57
CA LEU A 500 12.99 12.23 6.56
C LEU A 500 12.46 10.90 7.12
N THR A 501 13.33 10.17 7.82
CA THR A 501 12.96 8.90 8.47
C THR A 501 11.87 9.12 9.52
N GLY A 502 12.01 10.13 10.37
CA GLY A 502 11.02 10.45 11.41
C GLY A 502 9.67 10.88 10.85
N LEU A 503 9.65 11.69 9.78
CA LEU A 503 8.41 12.10 9.11
C LEU A 503 7.71 10.89 8.44
N HIS A 504 8.47 10.04 7.73
CA HIS A 504 7.93 8.81 7.14
C HIS A 504 7.40 7.84 8.19
N ASP A 505 8.11 7.68 9.30
CA ASP A 505 7.69 6.84 10.44
C ASP A 505 6.35 7.29 11.04
N ARG A 506 6.07 8.60 10.98
CA ARG A 506 4.80 9.20 11.39
C ARG A 506 3.71 9.19 10.32
N GLY A 507 4.01 8.66 9.13
CA GLY A 507 3.06 8.53 8.03
C GLY A 507 2.98 9.73 7.07
N PHE A 508 3.84 10.74 7.23
CA PHE A 508 3.79 11.94 6.37
C PHE A 508 4.15 11.67 4.92
N VAL A 509 3.41 12.27 3.99
CA VAL A 509 3.83 12.39 2.59
C VAL A 509 4.54 13.73 2.41
N LEU A 510 5.79 13.66 1.94
CA LEU A 510 6.64 14.83 1.76
C LEU A 510 6.36 15.44 0.39
N VAL A 511 6.00 16.71 0.37
CA VAL A 511 5.46 17.39 -0.80
C VAL A 511 6.12 18.74 -1.03
N THR A 512 6.01 19.25 -2.26
CA THR A 512 6.33 20.64 -2.59
C THR A 512 5.27 21.60 -2.05
N ILE A 513 5.54 22.91 -2.07
CA ILE A 513 4.54 23.92 -1.73
C ILE A 513 3.36 23.87 -2.70
N ASP A 514 3.59 23.71 -4.00
CA ASP A 514 2.47 23.63 -4.95
C ASP A 514 1.62 22.37 -4.68
N GLN A 515 2.23 21.22 -4.37
CA GLN A 515 1.47 20.01 -4.01
C GLN A 515 0.68 20.16 -2.70
N ILE A 516 1.24 20.75 -1.64
CA ILE A 516 0.55 20.86 -0.34
C ILE A 516 -0.70 21.77 -0.41
N PHE A 517 -0.71 22.74 -1.32
CA PHE A 517 -1.85 23.61 -1.59
C PHE A 517 -2.76 23.13 -2.74
N GLY A 518 -2.45 21.99 -3.37
CA GLY A 518 -3.20 21.49 -4.52
C GLY A 518 -3.05 22.35 -5.80
N GLY A 519 -1.95 23.09 -5.90
CA GLY A 519 -1.59 24.02 -6.96
C GLY A 519 -0.88 25.26 -6.42
N ALA A 520 -0.49 26.16 -7.32
CA ALA A 520 0.17 27.42 -6.95
C ALA A 520 -0.73 28.27 -6.03
N PRO A 521 -0.27 28.64 -4.82
CA PRO A 521 -1.04 29.50 -3.91
C PRO A 521 -1.32 30.88 -4.49
N ALA A 522 -2.38 31.53 -4.01
CA ALA A 522 -2.82 32.81 -4.58
C ALA A 522 -1.84 33.95 -4.25
N ALA A 523 -1.35 34.63 -5.28
CA ALA A 523 -0.48 35.80 -5.14
C ALA A 523 -1.12 36.93 -4.33
N GLY A 524 -0.28 37.71 -3.64
CA GLY A 524 -0.71 38.81 -2.77
C GLY A 524 -1.13 38.39 -1.35
N ASN A 525 -1.01 37.10 -1.03
CA ASN A 525 -1.20 36.55 0.31
C ASN A 525 0.11 36.01 0.88
N SER A 526 0.14 35.80 2.20
CA SER A 526 1.20 35.09 2.91
C SER A 526 0.67 33.81 3.54
N TYR A 527 1.45 32.74 3.51
CA TYR A 527 1.08 31.42 4.02
C TYR A 527 2.16 30.91 4.96
N THR A 528 1.79 30.56 6.20
CA THR A 528 2.70 29.92 7.18
C THR A 528 2.56 28.41 7.19
N SER A 529 1.39 27.90 6.82
CA SER A 529 1.06 26.47 6.67
C SER A 529 -0.09 26.33 5.66
N ALA A 530 -0.43 25.08 5.32
CA ALA A 530 -1.56 24.72 4.45
C ALA A 530 -2.86 24.39 5.22
N ARG A 531 -2.89 24.66 6.54
CA ARG A 531 -4.04 24.45 7.42
C ARG A 531 -5.00 25.63 7.47
#